data_AF-A0A951GW83-F1
#
_entry.id   AF-A0A951GW83-F1
#
_cell.length_a   1.000
_cell.length_b   1.000
_cell.length_c   1.000
_cell.angle_alpha   90.00
_cell.angle_beta   90.00
_cell.angle_gamma   90.00
#
_symmetry.space_group_name_H-M   'P 1'
#
loop_
_entity.id
_entity.type
_entity.pdbx_description
1 polymer ?
#
loop_
_entity_poly.entity_id
_entity_poly.type
_entity_poly.pdbx_seq_one_letter_code
_entity_poly.pdbx_strand_id
1 'polypeptide(L)'
;MPCRWNKAIRSTRLMLDSSIAYLMRWHARVVHPPRANQEENVQRLTMLVSPEGQWLLPESEEFFQLLNDPAPDYDAVAFAVKNLGCIKFDVVEKSIIELELHPRIVELSALLAAQQAIVQSNVSLFRLKFFDGAWQSEISSSPEHIVGRLSELCTPEFSPPATDRFLVEPRDMSTLFCDDDNVLRPLAQKWRVAFAQFDPSVVGLAVTQNLLPRLMIAGIRPPQGEPTWRFIGNGHRWIGNDYQLRGVGESVQNMPDKDYGAWATEYYKSVATSHLPRYDVVTGTIQFEDEAGRPRRSYRYERLMLPWKTPSGEVLVTMCSRPMGNVAPKSSGASTPPLSMNAAISE
;
A
#
# COMPACT_ATOMS: atom_id res chain seq x y z
N MET A 1 18.61 -29.29 0.14
CA MET A 1 17.33 -29.31 0.88
C MET A 1 16.22 -28.73 -0.01
N PRO A 2 15.36 -29.56 -0.64
CA PRO A 2 14.12 -29.11 -1.23
C PRO A 2 12.97 -29.41 -0.26
N CYS A 3 12.22 -28.39 0.21
CA CYS A 3 10.84 -28.52 0.72
C CYS A 3 10.41 -27.23 1.45
N ARG A 4 9.78 -26.29 0.73
CA ARG A 4 8.76 -25.34 1.24
C ARG A 4 7.94 -24.74 0.09
N TRP A 5 8.52 -24.65 -1.10
CA TRP A 5 7.86 -24.17 -2.34
C TRP A 5 6.76 -25.09 -2.90
N ASN A 6 6.88 -26.40 -2.75
CA ASN A 6 5.88 -27.35 -3.27
C ASN A 6 4.58 -27.41 -2.45
N LYS A 7 4.53 -26.82 -1.24
CA LYS A 7 3.32 -26.84 -0.40
C LYS A 7 2.36 -25.72 -0.76
N ALA A 8 2.87 -24.53 -1.10
CA ALA A 8 2.06 -23.41 -1.58
C ALA A 8 1.40 -23.73 -2.92
N ILE A 9 2.19 -24.20 -3.92
CA ILE A 9 1.68 -24.54 -5.26
C ILE A 9 0.66 -25.68 -5.22
N ARG A 10 0.81 -26.67 -4.33
CA ARG A 10 -0.18 -27.76 -4.17
C ARG A 10 -1.44 -27.32 -3.42
N SER A 11 -1.32 -26.40 -2.46
CA SER A 11 -2.47 -25.87 -1.72
C SER A 11 -3.33 -24.95 -2.60
N THR A 12 -2.71 -24.13 -3.45
CA THR A 12 -3.42 -23.30 -4.44
C THR A 12 -4.13 -24.20 -5.46
N ARG A 13 -3.49 -25.29 -5.92
CA ARG A 13 -4.08 -26.22 -6.90
C ARG A 13 -5.30 -27.00 -6.38
N LEU A 14 -5.33 -27.35 -5.09
CA LEU A 14 -6.46 -28.07 -4.46
C LEU A 14 -7.65 -27.15 -4.13
N MET A 15 -7.41 -25.86 -3.84
CA MET A 15 -8.47 -24.84 -3.65
C MET A 15 -9.00 -24.28 -4.99
N LEU A 16 -8.15 -24.26 -6.03
CA LEU A 16 -8.53 -23.92 -7.41
C LEU A 16 -9.58 -24.88 -7.98
N ASP A 17 -9.46 -26.18 -7.71
CA ASP A 17 -10.42 -27.20 -8.18
C ASP A 17 -11.80 -27.05 -7.52
N SER A 18 -11.90 -26.56 -6.27
CA SER A 18 -13.20 -26.36 -5.60
C SER A 18 -13.95 -25.13 -6.11
N SER A 19 -13.26 -24.03 -6.40
CA SER A 19 -13.88 -22.78 -6.89
C SER A 19 -14.25 -22.88 -8.38
N ILE A 20 -13.41 -23.56 -9.19
CA ILE A 20 -13.74 -23.91 -10.58
C ILE A 20 -14.90 -24.92 -10.61
N ALA A 21 -14.92 -25.90 -9.70
CA ALA A 21 -16.07 -26.80 -9.57
C ALA A 21 -17.34 -26.05 -9.14
N TYR A 22 -17.25 -24.93 -8.41
CA TYR A 22 -18.42 -24.14 -8.02
C TYR A 22 -19.02 -23.37 -9.21
N LEU A 23 -18.18 -22.67 -9.99
CA LEU A 23 -18.56 -22.04 -11.25
C LEU A 23 -19.11 -23.06 -12.26
N MET A 24 -18.46 -24.22 -12.40
CA MET A 24 -18.89 -25.29 -13.32
C MET A 24 -20.14 -26.07 -12.84
N ARG A 25 -20.32 -26.30 -11.54
CA ARG A 25 -21.53 -26.96 -10.99
C ARG A 25 -22.76 -26.07 -11.10
N TRP A 26 -22.61 -24.76 -11.01
CA TRP A 26 -23.72 -23.83 -11.25
C TRP A 26 -24.16 -23.84 -12.72
N HIS A 27 -23.23 -23.99 -13.67
CA HIS A 27 -23.57 -24.22 -15.08
C HIS A 27 -24.43 -25.50 -15.30
N ALA A 28 -24.33 -26.51 -14.44
CA ALA A 28 -24.99 -27.81 -14.61
C ALA A 28 -26.36 -27.98 -13.92
N ARG A 29 -26.81 -27.07 -13.04
CA ARG A 29 -27.97 -27.30 -12.13
C ARG A 29 -29.27 -26.56 -12.43
N VAL A 30 -29.41 -25.83 -13.53
CA VAL A 30 -30.67 -25.09 -13.82
C VAL A 30 -31.68 -26.00 -14.53
N VAL A 31 -32.40 -26.81 -13.75
CA VAL A 31 -33.65 -27.50 -14.16
C VAL A 31 -34.82 -26.71 -13.56
N HIS A 32 -35.80 -26.36 -14.39
CA HIS A 32 -36.94 -25.49 -14.12
C HIS A 32 -37.85 -25.88 -12.93
N PRO A 33 -38.48 -24.87 -12.30
CA PRO A 33 -39.92 -24.91 -12.01
C PRO A 33 -40.70 -23.69 -12.57
N PRO A 34 -42.04 -23.70 -12.57
CA PRO A 34 -42.87 -22.91 -13.48
C PRO A 34 -43.13 -21.46 -13.02
N ARG A 35 -43.45 -20.65 -14.03
CA ARG A 35 -43.65 -19.19 -14.04
C ARG A 35 -44.82 -18.70 -13.18
N ALA A 36 -44.60 -17.61 -12.43
CA ALA A 36 -45.54 -16.50 -12.28
C ALA A 36 -44.81 -15.22 -11.80
N ASN A 37 -45.14 -14.08 -12.44
CA ASN A 37 -44.74 -12.68 -12.18
C ASN A 37 -43.30 -12.25 -12.56
N GLN A 38 -43.14 -11.75 -13.79
CA GLN A 38 -41.90 -11.14 -14.31
C GLN A 38 -41.85 -9.64 -14.00
N GLU A 39 -41.27 -9.28 -12.85
CA GLU A 39 -40.13 -8.37 -12.90
C GLU A 39 -38.96 -9.26 -13.34
N GLU A 40 -38.26 -8.91 -14.43
CA GLU A 40 -37.15 -9.71 -14.94
C GLU A 40 -36.07 -9.84 -13.85
N ASN A 41 -36.09 -10.98 -13.15
CA ASN A 41 -35.15 -11.30 -12.09
C ASN A 41 -33.80 -11.62 -12.76
N VAL A 42 -33.04 -10.55 -13.05
CA VAL A 42 -31.68 -10.63 -13.58
C VAL A 42 -30.85 -11.51 -12.64
N GLN A 43 -30.47 -12.69 -13.11
CA GLN A 43 -29.67 -13.62 -12.30
C GLN A 43 -28.28 -13.01 -12.09
N ARG A 44 -27.99 -12.63 -10.84
CA ARG A 44 -26.69 -12.12 -10.41
C ARG A 44 -26.08 -13.05 -9.37
N LEU A 45 -24.82 -13.44 -9.59
CA LEU A 45 -23.99 -14.11 -8.60
C LEU A 45 -22.90 -13.13 -8.16
N THR A 46 -22.90 -12.79 -6.87
CA THR A 46 -21.88 -11.92 -6.26
C THR A 46 -20.86 -12.78 -5.51
N MET A 47 -19.58 -12.53 -5.77
CA MET A 47 -18.45 -13.14 -5.09
C MET A 47 -17.43 -12.05 -4.74
N LEU A 48 -16.59 -12.29 -3.73
CA LEU A 48 -15.44 -11.44 -3.42
C LEU A 48 -14.15 -12.23 -3.54
N VAL A 49 -13.08 -11.56 -3.91
CA VAL A 49 -11.71 -12.05 -3.79
C VAL A 49 -11.07 -11.33 -2.61
N SER A 50 -10.66 -12.07 -1.58
CA SER A 50 -9.98 -11.54 -0.40
C SER A 50 -8.55 -11.08 -0.75
N PRO A 51 -7.88 -10.30 0.12
CA PRO A 51 -6.47 -9.90 -0.05
C PRO A 51 -5.52 -11.08 -0.23
N GLU A 52 -5.82 -12.22 0.39
CA GLU A 52 -5.06 -13.46 0.29
C GLU A 52 -5.32 -14.23 -1.01
N GLY A 53 -6.24 -13.75 -1.86
CA GLY A 53 -6.65 -14.38 -3.11
C GLY A 53 -7.71 -15.47 -2.94
N GLN A 54 -8.43 -15.51 -1.82
CA GLN A 54 -9.49 -16.49 -1.58
C GLN A 54 -10.83 -15.99 -2.10
N TRP A 55 -11.63 -16.89 -2.67
CA TRP A 55 -12.98 -16.57 -3.13
C TRP A 55 -13.97 -16.74 -1.98
N LEU A 56 -14.70 -15.68 -1.67
CA LEU A 56 -15.67 -15.61 -0.59
C LEU A 56 -17.06 -15.31 -1.16
N LEU A 57 -18.08 -15.91 -0.55
CA LEU A 57 -19.47 -15.50 -0.80
C LEU A 57 -19.84 -14.41 0.20
N PRO A 58 -20.67 -13.42 -0.22
CA PRO A 58 -21.32 -12.54 0.75
C PRO A 58 -22.01 -13.37 1.83
N GLU A 59 -21.96 -12.90 3.07
CA GLU A 59 -22.62 -13.53 4.23
C GLU A 59 -22.09 -14.93 4.62
N SER A 60 -20.97 -15.38 4.04
CA SER A 60 -20.28 -16.59 4.51
C SER A 60 -19.58 -16.34 5.85
N GLU A 61 -19.35 -17.41 6.62
CA GLU A 61 -18.62 -17.32 7.89
C GLU A 61 -17.20 -16.78 7.67
N GLU A 62 -16.54 -17.23 6.61
CA GLU A 62 -15.20 -16.78 6.21
C GLU A 62 -15.19 -15.28 5.86
N PHE A 63 -16.26 -14.77 5.24
CA PHE A 63 -16.43 -13.35 4.95
C PHE A 63 -16.59 -12.53 6.24
N PHE A 64 -17.39 -12.99 7.20
CA PHE A 64 -17.54 -12.30 8.48
C PHE A 64 -16.27 -12.37 9.35
N GLN A 65 -15.52 -13.47 9.26
CA GLN A 65 -14.19 -13.58 9.89
C GLN A 65 -13.21 -12.56 9.30
N LEU A 66 -13.21 -12.37 7.96
CA LEU A 66 -12.39 -11.35 7.30
C LEU A 66 -12.75 -9.93 7.76
N LEU A 67 -14.04 -9.64 7.94
CA LEU A 67 -14.52 -8.37 8.47
C LEU A 67 -14.18 -8.16 9.95
N ASN A 68 -13.89 -9.25 10.68
CA ASN A 68 -13.82 -9.29 12.14
C ASN A 68 -15.10 -8.73 12.79
N ASP A 69 -16.25 -8.98 12.14
CA ASP A 69 -17.57 -8.51 12.53
C ASP A 69 -18.63 -9.55 12.10
N PRO A 70 -19.22 -10.31 13.04
CA PRO A 70 -20.16 -11.38 12.73
C PRO A 70 -21.57 -10.89 12.38
N ALA A 71 -21.90 -9.62 12.65
CA ALA A 71 -23.24 -9.09 12.44
C ALA A 71 -23.21 -7.60 12.03
N PRO A 72 -22.61 -7.28 10.88
CA PRO A 72 -22.47 -5.90 10.43
C PRO A 72 -23.84 -5.27 10.16
N ASP A 73 -24.06 -4.05 10.67
CA ASP A 73 -25.27 -3.24 10.44
C ASP A 73 -25.13 -2.26 9.24
N TYR A 74 -24.07 -2.44 8.46
CA TYR A 74 -23.70 -1.66 7.28
C TYR A 74 -23.58 -2.53 6.03
N ASP A 75 -23.37 -1.91 4.86
CA ASP A 75 -23.06 -2.63 3.62
C ASP A 75 -21.64 -3.23 3.72
N ALA A 76 -21.59 -4.46 4.23
CA ALA A 76 -20.38 -5.22 4.50
C ALA A 76 -19.55 -5.47 3.23
N VAL A 77 -20.21 -5.69 2.09
CA VAL A 77 -19.53 -5.94 0.80
C VAL A 77 -18.86 -4.65 0.33
N ALA A 78 -19.59 -3.54 0.30
CA ALA A 78 -19.01 -2.25 -0.08
C ALA A 78 -17.88 -1.83 0.89
N PHE A 79 -18.02 -2.14 2.18
CA PHE A 79 -16.98 -1.92 3.17
C PHE A 79 -15.71 -2.71 2.87
N ALA A 80 -15.83 -4.02 2.62
CA ALA A 80 -14.70 -4.89 2.31
C ALA A 80 -13.94 -4.43 1.06
N VAL A 81 -14.66 -4.05 0.00
CA VAL A 81 -14.07 -3.53 -1.25
C VAL A 81 -13.32 -2.23 -1.02
N LYS A 82 -13.93 -1.29 -0.27
CA LYS A 82 -13.35 0.05 -0.06
C LYS A 82 -12.20 0.08 0.94
N ASN A 83 -12.18 -0.82 1.92
CA ASN A 83 -11.30 -0.68 3.08
C ASN A 83 -10.37 -1.87 3.31
N LEU A 84 -10.74 -3.07 2.83
CA LEU A 84 -10.01 -4.30 3.13
C LEU A 84 -9.29 -4.89 1.92
N GLY A 85 -9.27 -4.21 0.77
CA GLY A 85 -8.55 -4.71 -0.42
C GLY A 85 -9.24 -5.84 -1.16
N CYS A 86 -10.52 -6.09 -0.87
CA CYS A 86 -11.30 -7.07 -1.61
C CYS A 86 -11.63 -6.59 -3.03
N ILE A 87 -11.69 -7.52 -3.97
CA ILE A 87 -12.26 -7.29 -5.30
C ILE A 87 -13.63 -7.94 -5.34
N LYS A 88 -14.69 -7.16 -5.52
CA LYS A 88 -16.02 -7.71 -5.76
C LYS A 88 -16.16 -8.11 -7.23
N PHE A 89 -16.81 -9.25 -7.44
CA PHE A 89 -16.94 -9.91 -8.72
C PHE A 89 -18.40 -10.36 -8.89
N ASP A 90 -19.16 -9.62 -9.70
CA ASP A 90 -20.54 -9.91 -10.03
C ASP A 90 -20.63 -10.56 -11.40
N VAL A 91 -21.20 -11.77 -11.49
CA VAL A 91 -21.58 -12.39 -12.76
C VAL A 91 -23.06 -12.12 -13.00
N VAL A 92 -23.38 -11.40 -14.08
CA VAL A 92 -24.74 -11.00 -14.45
C VAL A 92 -25.14 -11.74 -15.73
N GLU A 93 -26.26 -12.48 -15.67
CA GLU A 93 -26.86 -13.23 -16.80
C GLU A 93 -25.89 -14.16 -17.54
N LYS A 94 -24.78 -14.54 -16.89
CA LYS A 94 -23.69 -15.37 -17.45
C LYS A 94 -22.93 -14.74 -18.61
N SER A 95 -23.22 -13.50 -18.98
CA SER A 95 -22.66 -12.82 -20.16
C SER A 95 -21.87 -11.57 -19.80
N ILE A 96 -22.06 -11.05 -18.58
CA ILE A 96 -21.40 -9.84 -18.10
C ILE A 96 -20.70 -10.16 -16.77
N ILE A 97 -19.45 -9.72 -16.64
CA ILE A 97 -18.74 -9.67 -15.36
C ILE A 97 -18.58 -8.21 -14.95
N GLU A 98 -19.07 -7.83 -13.77
CA GLU A 98 -18.73 -6.55 -13.15
C GLU A 98 -17.69 -6.76 -12.05
N LEU A 99 -16.58 -6.07 -12.17
CA LEU A 99 -15.53 -6.00 -11.17
C LEU A 99 -15.68 -4.68 -10.43
N GLU A 100 -15.56 -4.70 -9.11
CA GLU A 100 -15.55 -3.49 -8.28
C GLU A 100 -14.40 -3.58 -7.29
N LEU A 101 -13.50 -2.60 -7.30
CA LEU A 101 -12.30 -2.60 -6.47
C LEU A 101 -11.87 -1.19 -6.04
N HIS A 102 -11.03 -1.14 -5.00
CA HIS A 102 -10.23 0.03 -4.68
C HIS A 102 -8.76 -0.25 -5.07
N PRO A 103 -8.28 0.16 -6.26
CA PRO A 103 -7.03 -0.34 -6.83
C PRO A 103 -5.80 -0.22 -5.93
N ARG A 104 -5.80 0.82 -5.08
CA ARG A 104 -4.67 1.19 -4.22
C ARG A 104 -4.49 0.34 -2.96
N ILE A 105 -5.48 -0.49 -2.62
CA ILE A 105 -5.43 -1.40 -1.47
C ILE A 105 -5.60 -2.86 -1.88
N VAL A 106 -5.68 -3.13 -3.18
CA VAL A 106 -5.75 -4.49 -3.71
C VAL A 106 -4.37 -5.12 -3.61
N GLU A 107 -4.29 -6.22 -2.86
CA GLU A 107 -3.09 -7.02 -2.76
C GLU A 107 -2.84 -7.83 -4.05
N LEU A 108 -1.57 -8.14 -4.32
CA LEU A 108 -1.17 -8.87 -5.54
C LEU A 108 -1.89 -10.22 -5.66
N SER A 109 -2.11 -10.94 -4.56
CA SER A 109 -2.80 -12.24 -4.58
C SER A 109 -4.26 -12.11 -5.03
N ALA A 110 -4.96 -11.08 -4.56
CA ALA A 110 -6.33 -10.78 -4.98
C ALA A 110 -6.38 -10.41 -6.46
N LEU A 111 -5.46 -9.55 -6.90
CA LEU A 111 -5.33 -9.14 -8.30
C LEU A 111 -5.12 -10.35 -9.22
N LEU A 112 -4.16 -11.22 -8.90
CA LEU A 112 -3.85 -12.41 -9.70
C LEU A 112 -5.04 -13.38 -9.76
N ALA A 113 -5.75 -13.59 -8.65
CA ALA A 113 -6.93 -14.44 -8.62
C ALA A 113 -8.07 -13.89 -9.50
N ALA A 114 -8.33 -12.57 -9.44
CA ALA A 114 -9.32 -11.93 -10.29
C ALA A 114 -8.93 -11.98 -11.78
N GLN A 115 -7.66 -11.69 -12.11
CA GLN A 115 -7.15 -11.77 -13.49
C GLN A 115 -7.28 -13.18 -14.06
N GLN A 116 -6.95 -14.20 -13.27
CA GLN A 116 -7.11 -15.58 -13.69
C GLN A 116 -8.58 -15.90 -13.99
N ALA A 117 -9.51 -15.47 -13.13
CA ALA A 117 -10.94 -15.70 -13.36
C ALA A 117 -11.45 -14.99 -14.62
N ILE A 118 -10.97 -13.78 -14.91
CA ILE A 118 -11.32 -13.04 -16.14
C ILE A 118 -10.85 -13.81 -17.37
N VAL A 119 -9.59 -14.25 -17.41
CA VAL A 119 -9.02 -15.00 -18.54
C VAL A 119 -9.72 -16.35 -18.75
N GLN A 120 -10.18 -16.99 -17.67
CA GLN A 120 -10.87 -18.28 -17.74
C GLN A 120 -12.38 -18.16 -18.00
N SER A 121 -12.92 -16.94 -17.98
CA SER A 121 -14.35 -16.72 -18.19
C SER A 121 -14.70 -16.77 -19.68
N ASN A 122 -15.91 -17.26 -19.99
CA ASN A 122 -16.46 -17.26 -21.35
C ASN A 122 -17.46 -16.10 -21.57
N VAL A 123 -17.31 -15.00 -20.82
CA VAL A 123 -18.23 -13.86 -20.91
C VAL A 123 -17.81 -12.91 -22.04
N SER A 124 -18.79 -12.17 -22.58
CA SER A 124 -18.56 -11.29 -23.72
C SER A 124 -18.34 -9.83 -23.32
N LEU A 125 -18.67 -9.46 -22.08
CA LEU A 125 -18.58 -8.08 -21.61
C LEU A 125 -18.09 -8.01 -20.17
N PHE A 126 -17.26 -7.00 -19.92
CA PHE A 126 -16.73 -6.70 -18.61
C PHE A 126 -17.02 -5.24 -18.28
N ARG A 127 -17.41 -4.98 -17.04
CA ARG A 127 -17.46 -3.65 -16.45
C ARG A 127 -16.46 -3.57 -15.32
N LEU A 128 -15.54 -2.64 -15.39
CA LEU A 128 -14.57 -2.37 -14.34
C LEU A 128 -14.98 -1.10 -13.60
N LYS A 129 -15.42 -1.24 -12.36
CA LYS A 129 -15.70 -0.14 -11.44
C LYS A 129 -14.53 0.00 -10.48
N PHE A 130 -13.99 1.20 -10.34
CA PHE A 130 -12.89 1.42 -9.42
C PHE A 130 -13.01 2.75 -8.69
N PHE A 131 -12.49 2.79 -7.46
CA PHE A 131 -12.50 3.99 -6.64
C PHE A 131 -11.16 4.73 -6.75
N ASP A 132 -11.21 5.95 -7.30
CA ASP A 132 -10.09 6.89 -7.34
C ASP A 132 -10.58 8.29 -6.97
N GLY A 133 -10.85 8.50 -5.67
CA GLY A 133 -11.50 9.70 -5.14
C GLY A 133 -13.01 9.78 -5.40
N ALA A 134 -13.47 9.21 -6.52
CA ALA A 134 -14.85 8.92 -6.85
C ALA A 134 -14.95 7.57 -7.57
N TRP A 135 -16.15 6.98 -7.60
CA TRP A 135 -16.39 5.78 -8.39
C TRP A 135 -16.35 6.08 -9.88
N GLN A 136 -15.43 5.42 -10.58
CA GLN A 136 -15.31 5.41 -12.03
C GLN A 136 -15.78 4.08 -12.58
N SER A 137 -16.19 4.06 -13.85
CA SER A 137 -16.59 2.84 -14.53
C SER A 137 -16.08 2.83 -15.97
N GLU A 138 -15.47 1.72 -16.36
CA GLU A 138 -15.03 1.42 -17.71
C GLU A 138 -15.71 0.14 -18.19
N ILE A 139 -15.95 -0.01 -19.49
CA ILE A 139 -16.54 -1.22 -20.08
C ILE A 139 -15.65 -1.67 -21.24
N SER A 140 -15.41 -2.98 -21.33
CA SER A 140 -14.67 -3.58 -22.43
C SER A 140 -15.19 -4.97 -22.75
N SER A 141 -15.07 -5.39 -24.00
CA SER A 141 -15.35 -6.75 -24.46
C SER A 141 -14.09 -7.63 -24.57
N SER A 142 -12.90 -7.08 -24.30
CA SER A 142 -11.63 -7.83 -24.33
C SER A 142 -11.19 -8.18 -22.90
N PRO A 143 -11.07 -9.48 -22.56
CA PRO A 143 -10.52 -9.89 -21.27
C PRO A 143 -9.07 -9.43 -21.09
N GLU A 144 -8.26 -9.44 -22.16
CA GLU A 144 -6.88 -8.98 -22.14
C GLU A 144 -6.79 -7.50 -21.78
N HIS A 145 -7.67 -6.68 -22.36
CA HIS A 145 -7.75 -5.25 -22.06
C HIS A 145 -8.07 -5.02 -20.58
N ILE A 146 -9.05 -5.74 -20.02
CA ILE A 146 -9.42 -5.60 -18.60
C ILE A 146 -8.30 -6.07 -17.68
N VAL A 147 -7.62 -7.16 -18.01
CA VAL A 147 -6.46 -7.64 -17.22
C VAL A 147 -5.32 -6.63 -17.24
N GLY A 148 -4.99 -6.08 -18.41
CA GLY A 148 -4.00 -5.01 -18.55
C GLY A 148 -4.39 -3.78 -17.71
N ARG A 149 -5.66 -3.37 -17.80
CA ARG A 149 -6.18 -2.22 -17.05
C ARG A 149 -6.18 -2.44 -15.53
N LEU A 150 -6.57 -3.62 -15.07
CA LEU A 150 -6.47 -4.00 -13.65
C LEU A 150 -5.03 -3.93 -13.16
N SER A 151 -4.08 -4.40 -13.97
CA SER A 151 -2.65 -4.36 -13.64
C SER A 151 -2.15 -2.92 -13.54
N GLU A 152 -2.51 -2.06 -14.50
CA GLU A 152 -2.16 -0.64 -14.50
C GLU A 152 -2.73 0.07 -13.28
N LEU A 153 -4.03 -0.09 -13.00
CA LEU A 153 -4.71 0.55 -11.88
C LEU A 153 -4.16 0.10 -10.52
N CYS A 154 -3.77 -1.17 -10.39
CA CYS A 154 -3.23 -1.73 -9.16
C CYS A 154 -1.69 -1.70 -9.11
N THR A 155 -1.03 -1.10 -10.10
CA THR A 155 0.43 -0.95 -10.07
C THR A 155 0.76 -0.05 -8.90
N PRO A 156 1.66 -0.45 -7.98
CA PRO A 156 2.06 0.40 -6.87
C PRO A 156 2.61 1.72 -7.42
N GLU A 157 1.92 2.82 -7.13
CA GLU A 157 2.39 4.16 -7.48
C GLU A 157 3.67 4.44 -6.68
N PHE A 158 4.81 4.21 -7.33
CA PHE A 158 6.17 4.55 -6.90
C PHE A 158 6.82 3.64 -5.85
N SER A 159 7.75 2.79 -6.31
CA SER A 159 8.89 2.30 -5.51
C SER A 159 10.15 2.86 -6.17
N PRO A 160 10.84 3.86 -5.58
CA PRO A 160 12.09 4.33 -6.17
C PRO A 160 13.11 3.19 -6.21
N PRO A 161 14.08 3.26 -7.14
CA PRO A 161 15.13 2.25 -7.20
C PRO A 161 15.78 2.13 -5.83
N ALA A 162 15.82 0.90 -5.30
CA ALA A 162 16.58 0.61 -4.10
C ALA A 162 18.03 0.99 -4.40
N THR A 163 18.51 2.04 -3.75
CA THR A 163 19.93 2.36 -3.73
C THR A 163 20.53 1.58 -2.57
N ASP A 164 21.80 1.18 -2.69
CA ASP A 164 22.51 0.50 -1.59
C ASP A 164 22.48 1.29 -0.26
N ARG A 165 22.16 2.58 -0.32
CA ARG A 165 22.08 3.50 0.82
C ARG A 165 20.72 3.61 1.47
N PHE A 166 19.63 3.39 0.75
CA PHE A 166 18.27 3.65 1.23
C PHE A 166 17.34 2.51 0.84
N LEU A 167 16.98 1.70 1.84
CA LEU A 167 16.05 0.61 1.72
C LEU A 167 14.70 1.01 2.31
N VAL A 168 13.63 0.73 1.58
CA VAL A 168 12.26 0.99 2.00
C VAL A 168 11.47 -0.30 1.95
N GLU A 169 10.88 -0.63 3.09
CA GLU A 169 9.94 -1.73 3.25
C GLU A 169 8.55 -1.10 3.39
N PRO A 170 7.71 -1.10 2.34
CA PRO A 170 6.32 -0.69 2.47
C PRO A 170 5.62 -1.49 3.56
N ARG A 171 4.76 -0.82 4.31
CA ARG A 171 3.92 -1.41 5.35
C ARG A 171 2.48 -1.07 5.08
N ASP A 172 1.60 -2.02 5.36
CA ASP A 172 0.17 -1.77 5.32
C ASP A 172 -0.20 -0.76 6.42
N MET A 173 -0.93 0.29 6.02
CA MET A 173 -1.49 1.30 6.91
C MET A 173 -2.40 0.69 7.98
N SER A 174 -3.06 -0.44 7.72
CA SER A 174 -3.92 -1.16 8.68
C SER A 174 -3.17 -1.47 9.97
N THR A 175 -1.87 -1.77 9.88
CA THR A 175 -1.01 -2.12 11.01
C THR A 175 -0.88 -1.00 12.04
N LEU A 176 -1.03 0.26 11.64
CA LEU A 176 -1.06 1.41 12.56
C LEU A 176 -2.27 1.39 13.49
N PHE A 177 -3.36 0.75 13.07
CA PHE A 177 -4.62 0.72 13.81
C PHE A 177 -4.77 -0.54 14.68
N CYS A 178 -3.99 -1.59 14.40
CA CYS A 178 -3.96 -2.81 15.21
C CYS A 178 -3.15 -2.66 16.51
N ASP A 179 -2.23 -1.68 16.56
CA ASP A 179 -1.38 -1.40 17.72
C ASP A 179 -1.82 -0.09 18.38
N ASP A 180 -2.48 -0.20 19.53
CA ASP A 180 -2.97 0.96 20.28
C ASP A 180 -1.83 1.89 20.76
N ASP A 181 -0.62 1.35 20.91
CA ASP A 181 0.56 2.06 21.39
C ASP A 181 1.38 2.68 20.26
N ASN A 182 0.96 2.52 18.99
CA ASN A 182 1.67 3.09 17.87
C ASN A 182 1.56 4.63 17.87
N VAL A 183 2.66 5.31 18.14
CA VAL A 183 2.73 6.78 18.25
C VAL A 183 2.28 7.52 16.97
N LEU A 184 2.32 6.87 15.80
CA LEU A 184 1.92 7.49 14.53
C LEU A 184 0.41 7.37 14.29
N ARG A 185 -0.28 6.48 15.01
CA ARG A 185 -1.71 6.21 14.89
C ARG A 185 -2.59 7.46 15.02
N PRO A 186 -2.39 8.37 16.00
CA PRO A 186 -3.25 9.54 16.14
C PRO A 186 -3.24 10.44 14.90
N LEU A 187 -2.08 10.60 14.26
CA LEU A 187 -1.95 11.42 13.05
C LEU A 187 -2.66 10.76 11.85
N ALA A 188 -2.53 9.45 11.70
CA ALA A 188 -3.25 8.68 10.68
C ALA A 188 -4.78 8.73 10.88
N GLN A 189 -5.26 8.59 12.12
CA GLN A 189 -6.67 8.72 12.47
C GLN A 189 -7.20 10.11 12.15
N LYS A 190 -6.46 11.16 12.52
CA LYS A 190 -6.84 12.54 12.20
C LYS A 190 -6.96 12.77 10.70
N TRP A 191 -6.04 12.23 9.91
CA TRP A 191 -6.10 12.32 8.45
C TRP A 191 -7.35 11.65 7.88
N ARG A 192 -7.71 10.47 8.38
CA ARG A 192 -8.94 9.75 7.98
C ARG A 192 -10.19 10.54 8.34
N VAL A 193 -10.32 10.99 9.58
CA VAL A 193 -11.51 11.70 10.08
C VAL A 193 -11.68 13.07 9.42
N ALA A 194 -10.58 13.74 9.09
CA ALA A 194 -10.60 15.01 8.36
C ALA A 194 -10.82 14.82 6.85
N PHE A 195 -10.98 13.59 6.34
CA PHE A 195 -11.04 13.29 4.91
C PHE A 195 -9.89 13.96 4.13
N ALA A 196 -8.68 13.86 4.68
CA ALA A 196 -7.46 14.47 4.17
C ALA A 196 -7.48 16.01 4.08
N GLN A 197 -8.43 16.72 4.70
CA GLN A 197 -8.40 18.19 4.74
C GLN A 197 -7.40 18.68 5.79
N PHE A 198 -6.49 19.57 5.41
CA PHE A 198 -5.58 20.20 6.35
C PHE A 198 -6.31 21.29 7.12
N ASP A 199 -6.26 21.22 8.45
CA ASP A 199 -6.83 22.25 9.32
C ASP A 199 -5.90 22.51 10.53
N PRO A 200 -6.00 23.67 11.20
CA PRO A 200 -5.10 24.03 12.30
C PRO A 200 -5.06 23.03 13.47
N SER A 201 -6.09 22.22 13.68
CA SER A 201 -6.09 21.19 14.72
C SER A 201 -5.12 20.04 14.45
N VAL A 202 -4.64 19.87 13.20
CA VAL A 202 -3.55 18.92 12.89
C VAL A 202 -2.29 19.28 13.68
N VAL A 203 -1.97 20.57 13.76
CA VAL A 203 -0.81 21.05 14.54
C VAL A 203 -1.08 20.87 16.03
N GLY A 204 -2.27 21.23 16.52
CA GLY A 204 -2.64 21.04 17.93
C GLY A 204 -2.55 19.58 18.38
N LEU A 205 -2.99 18.65 17.52
CA LEU A 205 -2.83 17.21 17.74
C LEU A 205 -1.35 16.82 17.81
N ALA A 206 -0.54 17.28 16.87
CA ALA A 206 0.89 16.96 16.84
C ALA A 206 1.62 17.46 18.10
N VAL A 207 1.22 18.60 18.67
CA VAL A 207 1.73 19.06 19.98
C VAL A 207 1.27 18.13 21.10
N THR A 208 -0.04 17.88 21.19
CA THR A 208 -0.64 17.09 22.28
C THR A 208 -0.10 15.65 22.33
N GLN A 209 0.19 15.07 21.16
CA GLN A 209 0.72 13.71 21.02
C GLN A 209 2.25 13.67 20.94
N ASN A 210 2.94 14.78 21.20
CA ASN A 210 4.41 14.90 21.15
C ASN A 210 5.03 14.43 19.81
N LEU A 211 4.31 14.63 18.70
CA LEU A 211 4.74 14.30 17.35
C LEU A 211 5.51 15.45 16.68
N LEU A 212 5.30 16.68 17.16
CA LEU A 212 5.89 17.89 16.58
C LEU A 212 7.42 17.80 16.38
N PRO A 213 8.22 17.27 17.33
CA PRO A 213 9.66 17.15 17.12
C PRO A 213 10.03 16.30 15.89
N ARG A 214 9.22 15.30 15.55
CA ARG A 214 9.51 14.34 14.47
C ARG A 214 8.65 14.57 13.22
N LEU A 215 7.93 15.68 13.19
CA LEU A 215 7.06 16.08 12.09
C LEU A 215 7.83 16.98 11.12
N MET A 216 7.68 16.72 9.83
CA MET A 216 8.00 17.64 8.76
C MET A 216 6.77 17.86 7.88
N ILE A 217 6.64 19.05 7.31
CA ILE A 217 5.56 19.39 6.39
C ILE A 217 6.20 19.97 5.13
N ALA A 218 5.96 19.35 3.98
CA ALA A 218 6.33 19.89 2.69
C ALA A 218 5.09 20.32 1.92
N GLY A 219 5.14 21.47 1.26
CA GLY A 219 4.09 21.96 0.37
C GLY A 219 4.48 21.73 -1.09
N ILE A 220 3.54 21.16 -1.85
CA ILE A 220 3.66 20.88 -3.27
C ILE A 220 2.50 21.56 -3.98
N ARG A 221 2.76 22.33 -5.05
CA ARG A 221 1.72 22.81 -5.97
C ARG A 221 1.67 21.89 -7.19
N PRO A 222 0.67 21.00 -7.33
CA PRO A 222 0.54 20.13 -8.50
C PRO A 222 0.41 20.92 -9.81
N PRO A 223 0.74 20.33 -10.97
CA PRO A 223 1.11 18.92 -11.18
C PRO A 223 2.61 18.62 -11.13
N GLN A 224 3.52 19.60 -11.27
CA GLN A 224 4.97 19.39 -11.25
C GLN A 224 5.70 20.25 -10.21
N GLY A 225 5.02 20.72 -9.16
CA GLY A 225 5.65 21.53 -8.13
C GLY A 225 6.76 20.78 -7.39
N GLU A 226 7.88 21.45 -7.20
CA GLU A 226 8.93 20.94 -6.32
C GLU A 226 8.48 21.04 -4.85
N PRO A 227 8.64 19.98 -4.05
CA PRO A 227 8.34 20.03 -2.62
C PRO A 227 9.18 21.09 -1.92
N THR A 228 8.53 21.97 -1.17
CA THR A 228 9.17 23.02 -0.36
C THR A 228 8.81 22.86 1.11
N TRP A 229 9.76 23.05 2.02
CA TRP A 229 9.48 22.90 3.44
C TRP A 229 8.55 24.01 3.95
N ARG A 230 7.48 23.62 4.62
CA ARG A 230 6.59 24.50 5.39
C ARG A 230 6.89 24.43 6.89
N PHE A 231 7.37 23.28 7.35
CA PHE A 231 7.74 23.06 8.73
C PHE A 231 8.75 21.91 8.84
N ILE A 232 9.71 22.05 9.75
CA ILE A 232 10.67 21.01 10.11
C ILE A 232 10.72 20.93 11.64
N GLY A 233 10.49 19.75 12.20
CA GLY A 233 10.61 19.50 13.64
C GLY A 233 12.05 19.41 14.12
N ASN A 234 12.28 19.68 15.41
CA ASN A 234 13.63 19.72 16.02
C ASN A 234 14.20 18.35 16.43
N GLY A 235 13.46 17.26 16.21
CA GLY A 235 13.85 15.91 16.58
C GLY A 235 14.74 15.22 15.55
N HIS A 236 15.02 15.84 14.40
CA HIS A 236 15.82 15.28 13.32
C HIS A 236 17.30 15.67 13.43
N ARG A 237 17.99 15.15 14.45
CA ARG A 237 19.38 15.50 14.79
C ARG A 237 20.40 15.41 13.64
N TRP A 238 20.12 14.59 12.63
CA TRP A 238 21.04 14.40 11.49
C TRP A 238 21.03 15.57 10.50
N ILE A 239 20.00 16.41 10.51
CA ILE A 239 19.89 17.58 9.62
C ILE A 239 20.62 18.80 10.21
N GLY A 240 21.08 18.72 11.47
CA GLY A 240 21.68 19.83 12.20
C GLY A 240 20.65 20.82 12.75
N ASN A 241 21.07 21.62 13.73
CA ASN A 241 20.16 22.52 14.46
C ASN A 241 19.77 23.74 13.62
N ASP A 242 20.66 24.20 12.75
CA ASP A 242 20.45 25.44 11.99
C ASP A 242 19.58 25.24 10.75
N TYR A 243 19.60 24.04 10.16
CA TYR A 243 18.81 23.75 8.97
C TYR A 243 17.31 23.75 9.28
N GLN A 244 16.88 23.41 10.49
CA GLN A 244 15.46 23.42 10.86
C GLN A 244 14.81 24.78 10.60
N LEU A 245 15.53 25.87 10.90
CA LEU A 245 15.06 27.24 10.71
C LEU A 245 15.30 27.72 9.28
N ARG A 246 16.51 27.51 8.75
CA ARG A 246 16.91 28.01 7.43
C ARG A 246 16.30 27.24 6.26
N GLY A 247 15.92 25.98 6.48
CA GLY A 247 15.35 25.11 5.46
C GLY A 247 13.88 25.39 5.16
N VAL A 248 13.15 26.12 6.02
CA VAL A 248 11.76 26.50 5.72
C VAL A 248 11.71 27.42 4.51
N GLY A 249 10.88 27.07 3.53
CA GLY A 249 10.80 27.74 2.23
C GLY A 249 11.75 27.16 1.17
N GLU A 250 12.78 26.40 1.58
CA GLU A 250 13.70 25.73 0.66
C GLU A 250 13.10 24.45 0.07
N SER A 251 13.65 24.01 -1.06
CA SER A 251 13.31 22.72 -1.66
C SER A 251 13.75 21.57 -0.75
N VAL A 252 12.94 20.50 -0.68
CA VAL A 252 13.27 19.26 0.04
C VAL A 252 14.60 18.67 -0.44
N GLN A 253 14.93 18.80 -1.72
CA GLN A 253 16.21 18.30 -2.25
C GLN A 253 17.43 19.05 -1.68
N ASN A 254 17.22 20.24 -1.13
CA ASN A 254 18.29 21.09 -0.58
C ASN A 254 18.72 20.67 0.84
N MET A 255 18.25 19.52 1.36
CA MET A 255 18.72 18.95 2.62
C MET A 255 20.26 18.84 2.68
N PRO A 256 20.86 18.82 3.89
CA PRO A 256 22.31 18.70 4.05
C PRO A 256 22.90 17.43 3.42
N ASP A 257 22.27 16.27 3.64
CA ASP A 257 22.57 15.05 2.88
C ASP A 257 21.82 15.12 1.53
N LYS A 258 22.53 15.54 0.48
CA LYS A 258 21.95 15.74 -0.85
C LYS A 258 21.36 14.47 -1.46
N ASP A 259 22.00 13.33 -1.22
CA ASP A 259 21.51 12.06 -1.73
C ASP A 259 20.22 11.66 -1.03
N TYR A 260 20.14 11.88 0.29
CA TYR A 260 18.90 11.67 1.03
C TYR A 260 17.81 12.67 0.61
N GLY A 261 18.16 13.95 0.45
CA GLY A 261 17.22 15.00 0.02
C GLY A 261 16.61 14.68 -1.34
N ALA A 262 17.44 14.36 -2.34
CA ALA A 262 16.98 13.96 -3.67
C ALA A 262 16.09 12.71 -3.62
N TRP A 263 16.51 11.69 -2.87
CA TRP A 263 15.72 10.47 -2.68
C TRP A 263 14.38 10.73 -1.98
N ALA A 264 14.36 11.56 -0.93
CA ALA A 264 13.15 11.87 -0.17
C ALA A 264 12.17 12.72 -0.98
N THR A 265 12.65 13.65 -1.79
CA THR A 265 11.84 14.50 -2.69
C THR A 265 10.88 13.68 -3.53
N GLU A 266 11.33 12.55 -4.08
CA GLU A 266 10.48 11.72 -4.93
C GLU A 266 9.31 11.07 -4.16
N TYR A 267 9.49 10.74 -2.88
CA TYR A 267 8.38 10.28 -2.04
C TYR A 267 7.37 11.40 -1.75
N TYR A 268 7.84 12.62 -1.51
CA TYR A 268 6.95 13.76 -1.33
C TYR A 268 6.13 14.04 -2.60
N LYS A 269 6.77 13.99 -3.77
CA LYS A 269 6.08 14.12 -5.07
C LYS A 269 5.07 13.00 -5.27
N SER A 270 5.47 11.74 -5.08
CA SER A 270 4.60 10.58 -5.22
C SER A 270 3.37 10.66 -4.31
N VAL A 271 3.56 10.96 -3.02
CA VAL A 271 2.46 11.09 -2.05
C VAL A 271 1.55 12.28 -2.38
N ALA A 272 2.12 13.41 -2.82
CA ALA A 272 1.34 14.58 -3.21
C ALA A 272 0.48 14.32 -4.46
N THR A 273 1.04 13.65 -5.47
CA THR A 273 0.37 13.36 -6.75
C THR A 273 -0.69 12.27 -6.61
N SER A 274 -0.39 11.18 -5.88
CA SER A 274 -1.33 10.08 -5.66
C SER A 274 -2.46 10.43 -4.68
N HIS A 275 -2.26 11.45 -3.84
CA HIS A 275 -3.12 11.77 -2.70
C HIS A 275 -3.33 10.59 -1.74
N LEU A 276 -2.39 9.64 -1.68
CA LEU A 276 -2.46 8.49 -0.79
C LEU A 276 -1.53 8.60 0.41
N PRO A 277 -1.97 8.14 1.59
CA PRO A 277 -1.08 7.99 2.71
C PRO A 277 -0.09 6.86 2.41
N ARG A 278 1.11 6.99 2.97
CA ARG A 278 2.16 5.99 2.83
C ARG A 278 2.77 5.69 4.19
N TYR A 279 2.92 4.41 4.49
CA TYR A 279 3.60 3.94 5.69
C TYR A 279 4.72 2.99 5.31
N ASP A 280 5.93 3.28 5.76
CA ASP A 280 7.12 2.51 5.43
C ASP A 280 8.00 2.28 6.67
N VAL A 281 8.82 1.24 6.62
CA VAL A 281 10.06 1.16 7.40
C VAL A 281 11.23 1.52 6.50
N VAL A 282 11.98 2.56 6.87
CA VAL A 282 13.15 3.02 6.13
C VAL A 282 14.41 2.60 6.88
N THR A 283 15.35 1.99 6.16
CA THR A 283 16.73 1.79 6.63
C THR A 283 17.66 2.58 5.71
N GLY A 284 18.34 3.57 6.25
CA GLY A 284 19.19 4.48 5.48
C GLY A 284 20.58 4.66 6.08
N THR A 285 21.57 4.93 5.25
CA THR A 285 22.87 5.48 5.68
C THR A 285 22.92 6.98 5.40
N ILE A 286 22.88 7.79 6.46
CA ILE A 286 22.68 9.24 6.39
C ILE A 286 23.96 9.97 6.84
N GLN A 287 24.32 11.03 6.12
CA GLN A 287 25.35 11.98 6.51
C GLN A 287 24.77 13.01 7.49
N PHE A 288 25.40 13.18 8.65
CA PHE A 288 24.99 14.20 9.62
C PHE A 288 25.65 15.54 9.26
N GLU A 289 24.90 16.65 9.33
CA GLU A 289 25.38 18.00 8.97
C GLU A 289 26.65 18.38 9.75
N ASP A 290 26.62 18.24 11.07
CA ASP A 290 27.72 18.60 11.98
C ASP A 290 28.96 17.67 11.87
N GLU A 291 28.89 16.67 10.99
CA GLU A 291 29.90 15.63 10.85
C GLU A 291 30.40 15.49 9.40
N ALA A 292 30.44 16.60 8.64
CA ALA A 292 31.00 16.61 7.29
C ALA A 292 32.40 15.95 7.26
N GLY A 293 32.56 14.89 6.45
CA GLY A 293 33.80 14.10 6.36
C GLY A 293 33.89 12.90 7.30
N ARG A 294 32.95 12.70 8.24
CA ARG A 294 32.86 11.48 9.05
C ARG A 294 32.01 10.40 8.36
N PRO A 295 32.17 9.11 8.76
CA PRO A 295 31.36 8.03 8.23
C PRO A 295 29.86 8.27 8.43
N ARG A 296 29.08 7.99 7.38
CA ARG A 296 27.62 7.97 7.44
C ARG A 296 27.14 6.98 8.50
N ARG A 297 26.02 7.31 9.15
CA ARG A 297 25.44 6.45 10.19
C ARG A 297 24.24 5.70 9.64
N SER A 298 24.12 4.43 9.99
CA SER A 298 22.90 3.67 9.71
C SER A 298 21.79 4.16 10.64
N TYR A 299 20.61 4.38 10.06
CA TYR A 299 19.43 4.85 10.77
C TYR A 299 18.22 4.09 10.26
N ARG A 300 17.47 3.48 11.18
CA ARG A 300 16.22 2.78 10.87
C ARG A 300 15.06 3.46 11.57
N TYR A 301 13.98 3.69 10.83
CA TYR A 301 12.81 4.37 11.38
C TYR A 301 11.56 3.99 10.59
N GLU A 302 10.42 4.06 11.28
CA GLU A 302 9.12 4.07 10.63
C GLU A 302 8.80 5.47 10.15
N ARG A 303 8.17 5.55 8.98
CA ARG A 303 7.82 6.79 8.31
C ARG A 303 6.36 6.74 7.90
N LEU A 304 5.57 7.66 8.41
CA LEU A 304 4.20 7.91 7.98
C LEU A 304 4.17 9.21 7.16
N MET A 305 3.73 9.13 5.92
CA MET A 305 3.52 10.27 5.03
C MET A 305 2.03 10.40 4.73
N LEU A 306 1.47 11.59 4.91
CA LEU A 306 0.03 11.84 4.72
C LEU A 306 -0.14 13.08 3.84
N PRO A 307 -0.83 12.98 2.70
CA PRO A 307 -1.14 14.12 1.85
C PRO A 307 -2.42 14.81 2.31
N TRP A 308 -2.37 16.12 2.45
CA TRP A 308 -3.47 16.94 2.91
C TRP A 308 -3.87 17.94 1.83
N LYS A 309 -5.17 18.03 1.58
CA LYS A 309 -5.80 19.01 0.71
C LYS A 309 -5.87 20.33 1.45
N THR A 310 -5.61 21.42 0.74
CA THR A 310 -5.79 22.77 1.24
C THR A 310 -6.72 23.56 0.33
N PRO A 311 -7.38 24.62 0.82
CA PRO A 311 -8.21 25.49 0.00
C PRO A 311 -7.45 26.20 -1.13
N SER A 312 -6.14 26.37 -1.01
CA SER A 312 -5.31 27.03 -2.04
C SER A 312 -4.97 26.12 -3.23
N GLY A 313 -5.34 24.84 -3.17
CA GLY A 313 -4.94 23.83 -4.17
C GLY A 313 -3.51 23.31 -3.96
N GLU A 314 -2.77 23.84 -2.99
CA GLU A 314 -1.51 23.24 -2.55
C GLU A 314 -1.79 21.92 -1.80
N VAL A 315 -0.98 20.90 -2.05
CA VAL A 315 -0.98 19.67 -1.27
C VAL A 315 0.11 19.76 -0.22
N LEU A 316 -0.27 19.69 1.04
CA LEU A 316 0.69 19.58 2.13
C LEU A 316 0.94 18.10 2.40
N VAL A 317 2.19 17.66 2.45
CA VAL A 317 2.54 16.30 2.84
C VAL A 317 3.22 16.36 4.19
N THR A 318 2.55 15.82 5.21
CA THR A 318 3.18 15.63 6.52
C THR A 318 3.96 14.33 6.53
N MET A 319 5.22 14.36 6.93
CA MET A 319 6.00 13.18 7.26
C MET A 319 6.25 13.17 8.77
N CYS A 320 5.81 12.12 9.45
CA CYS A 320 6.16 11.89 10.85
C CYS A 320 6.95 10.59 10.94
N SER A 321 7.95 10.55 11.83
CA SER A 321 8.84 9.39 11.95
C SER A 321 9.01 8.91 13.38
N ARG A 322 9.07 7.59 13.54
CA ARG A 322 9.43 6.93 14.80
C ARG A 322 10.77 6.20 14.61
N PRO A 323 11.85 6.61 15.32
CA PRO A 323 13.10 5.86 15.32
C PRO A 323 12.86 4.44 15.80
N MET A 324 13.33 3.46 15.04
CA MET A 324 13.46 2.08 15.51
C MET A 324 14.88 1.96 16.02
N GLY A 325 15.09 1.46 17.24
CA GLY A 325 16.43 1.41 17.87
C GLY A 325 17.51 0.87 16.93
N ASN A 326 18.77 1.25 17.17
CA ASN A 326 19.89 0.93 16.27
C ASN A 326 19.89 -0.55 15.88
N VAL A 327 19.68 -0.82 14.59
CA VAL A 327 20.00 -2.12 14.02
C VAL A 327 21.52 -2.20 14.00
N ALA A 328 22.09 -2.98 14.91
CA ALA A 328 23.49 -3.37 14.77
C ALA A 328 23.66 -3.92 13.34
N PRO A 329 24.63 -3.41 12.55
CA PRO A 329 24.84 -3.94 11.22
C PRO A 329 25.01 -5.46 11.36
N LYS A 330 24.18 -6.24 10.66
CA LYS A 330 24.43 -7.67 10.53
C LYS A 330 25.84 -7.78 9.96
N SER A 331 26.78 -8.23 10.79
CA SER A 331 28.13 -8.53 10.35
C SER A 331 28.00 -9.45 9.15
N SER A 332 28.34 -8.95 7.97
CA SER A 332 28.61 -9.80 6.83
C SER A 332 29.72 -10.74 7.30
N GLY A 333 29.38 -12.02 7.45
CA GLY A 333 30.34 -13.05 7.80
C GLY A 333 31.36 -13.15 6.69
N ALA A 334 32.43 -12.36 6.77
CA ALA A 334 33.64 -12.58 6.03
C ALA A 334 34.28 -13.83 6.64
N SER A 335 34.02 -14.97 6.00
CA SER A 335 34.74 -16.21 6.21
C SER A 335 36.24 -15.94 6.06
N THR A 336 36.95 -16.00 7.19
CA THR A 336 38.42 -16.05 7.20
C THR A 336 38.83 -17.32 6.47
N PRO A 337 39.61 -17.26 5.37
CA PRO A 337 40.15 -18.47 4.78
C PRO A 337 41.21 -19.05 5.73
N PRO A 338 41.35 -20.39 5.81
CA PRO A 338 42.31 -21.01 6.69
C PRO A 338 43.73 -20.75 6.18
N LEU A 339 44.62 -20.44 7.12
CA LEU A 339 46.08 -20.43 6.94
C LEU A 339 46.53 -21.81 6.42
N SER A 340 46.92 -21.91 5.14
CA SER A 340 47.70 -23.05 4.68
C SER A 340 49.17 -22.80 5.01
N MET A 341 49.69 -23.60 5.94
CA MET A 341 51.12 -23.92 5.98
C MET A 341 51.52 -24.49 4.61
N ASN A 342 52.61 -23.97 4.06
CA ASN A 342 53.58 -24.82 3.35
C ASN A 342 54.97 -24.21 3.52
N ALA A 343 55.80 -24.96 4.23
CA ALA A 343 57.22 -24.78 4.31
C ALA A 343 57.88 -25.40 3.06
N ALA A 344 58.94 -24.73 2.60
CA ALA A 344 60.16 -25.23 1.96
C ALA A 344 60.07 -26.14 0.71
N ILE A 345 60.84 -25.79 -0.32
CA ILE A 345 62.06 -26.49 -0.80
C ILE A 345 62.55 -25.81 -2.11
N SER A 346 63.86 -25.49 -2.13
CA SER A 346 64.88 -25.38 -3.22
C SER A 346 64.49 -24.92 -4.65
N GLU A 347 65.25 -24.12 -5.39
CA GLU A 347 66.72 -23.93 -5.51
C GLU A 347 67.14 -22.45 -5.57
#